data_AF-X1KTQ9-F1
#
_entry.id   AF-X1KTQ9-F1
#
_cell.length_a   1.000
_cell.length_b   1.000
_cell.length_c   1.000
_cell.angle_alpha   90.00
_cell.angle_beta   90.00
_cell.angle_gamma   90.00
#
_symmetry.space_group_name_H-M   'P 1'
#
loop_
_entity.id
_entity.type
_entity.pdbx_description
1 polymer ?
#
loop_
_entity_poly.entity_id
_entity_poly.type
_entity_poly.pdbx_seq_one_letter_code
_entity_poly.pdbx_strand_id
1 'polypeptide(L)'
;RILDDLGLLPAADWMAEDLAKNCGIDAQVKVIGGERSLPAELELLLFRIVQEALNNIRRHSEASRAWITIEFGDGKVILAVRDDGKGFKLPKRIGDLASAGKLGLAGMQERARLIEGKLTIKSAPTKGTTVTVEVPV
;
A
#
# COMPACT_ATOMS: atom_id res chain seq x y z
N ARG A 1 -18.86 2.82 -2.90
CA ARG A 1 -18.58 1.45 -3.38
C ARG A 1 -17.90 1.61 -4.73
N ILE A 2 -16.57 1.53 -4.78
CA ILE A 2 -15.76 1.57 -6.02
C ILE A 2 -15.10 0.20 -6.25
N LEU A 3 -14.90 -0.54 -5.17
CA LEU A 3 -14.39 -1.92 -5.16
C LEU A 3 -15.31 -2.96 -5.80
N ASP A 4 -16.63 -2.80 -5.63
CA ASP A 4 -17.56 -3.90 -5.88
C ASP A 4 -17.62 -4.32 -7.37
N ASP A 5 -17.08 -3.51 -8.30
CA ASP A 5 -17.13 -3.78 -9.75
C ASP A 5 -15.78 -3.71 -10.51
N LEU A 6 -14.69 -3.22 -9.92
CA LEU A 6 -13.47 -2.85 -10.68
C LEU A 6 -12.24 -3.74 -10.46
N GLY A 7 -12.13 -4.48 -9.35
CA GLY A 7 -10.92 -5.23 -9.01
C GLY A 7 -9.74 -4.35 -8.54
N LEU A 8 -8.63 -4.98 -8.14
CA LEU A 8 -7.49 -4.29 -7.50
C LEU A 8 -6.82 -3.25 -8.40
N LEU A 9 -6.57 -3.58 -9.68
CA LEU A 9 -5.77 -2.75 -10.58
C LEU A 9 -6.47 -1.44 -10.97
N PRO A 10 -7.72 -1.45 -11.49
CA PRO A 10 -8.38 -0.20 -11.86
C PRO A 10 -8.67 0.69 -10.65
N ALA A 11 -8.87 0.08 -9.48
CA ALA A 11 -9.02 0.82 -8.24
C ALA A 11 -7.70 1.49 -7.80
N ALA A 12 -6.54 0.85 -8.01
CA ALA A 12 -5.23 1.46 -7.77
C ALA A 12 -4.94 2.61 -8.74
N ASP A 13 -5.26 2.46 -10.02
CA ASP A 13 -5.13 3.52 -11.04
C ASP A 13 -5.99 4.73 -10.68
N TRP A 14 -7.27 4.50 -10.37
CA TRP A 14 -8.18 5.57 -9.95
C TRP A 14 -7.67 6.34 -8.73
N MET A 15 -7.12 5.64 -7.73
CA MET A 15 -6.54 6.30 -6.55
C MET A 15 -5.26 7.07 -6.85
N ALA A 16 -4.43 6.59 -7.78
CA ALA A 16 -3.24 7.31 -8.22
C ALA A 16 -3.63 8.62 -8.92
N GLU A 17 -4.62 8.57 -9.81
CA GLU A 17 -5.16 9.76 -10.45
C GLU A 17 -5.78 10.75 -9.46
N ASP A 18 -6.51 10.25 -8.45
CA ASP A 18 -7.09 11.08 -7.39
C ASP A 18 -6.00 11.83 -6.63
N LEU A 19 -4.89 11.15 -6.30
CA LEU A 19 -3.76 11.76 -5.60
C LEU A 19 -3.10 12.87 -6.43
N ALA A 20 -2.95 12.65 -7.74
CA ALA A 20 -2.41 13.66 -8.64
C ALA A 20 -3.34 14.87 -8.77
N LYS A 21 -4.64 14.63 -9.00
CA LYS A 21 -5.65 15.69 -9.21
C LYS A 21 -5.89 16.52 -7.95
N ASN A 22 -6.02 15.88 -6.79
CA ASN A 22 -6.49 16.54 -5.57
C ASN A 22 -5.36 16.92 -4.61
N CYS A 23 -4.15 16.40 -4.79
CA CYS A 23 -3.02 16.68 -3.89
C CYS A 23 -1.76 17.15 -4.62
N GLY A 24 -1.72 17.13 -5.96
CA GLY A 24 -0.53 17.49 -6.74
C GLY A 24 0.63 16.51 -6.58
N ILE A 25 0.37 15.29 -6.12
CA ILE A 25 1.37 14.24 -5.95
C ILE A 25 1.34 13.36 -7.19
N ASP A 26 2.42 13.34 -7.97
CA ASP A 26 2.54 12.49 -9.16
C ASP A 26 2.63 11.02 -8.76
N ALA A 27 1.55 10.27 -8.97
CA ALA A 27 1.43 8.88 -8.57
C ALA A 27 1.39 7.95 -9.80
N GLN A 28 2.22 6.92 -9.78
CA GLN A 28 2.34 5.97 -10.89
C GLN A 28 2.01 4.55 -10.43
N VAL A 29 1.23 3.83 -11.24
CA VAL A 29 0.95 2.41 -11.06
C VAL A 29 1.78 1.59 -12.04
N LYS A 30 2.39 0.51 -11.55
CA LYS A 30 3.16 -0.42 -12.36
C LYS A 30 2.76 -1.86 -12.05
N VAL A 31 2.43 -2.61 -13.08
CA VAL A 31 2.21 -4.06 -13.01
C VAL A 31 3.42 -4.79 -13.56
N ILE A 32 3.87 -5.83 -12.86
CA ILE A 32 5.00 -6.67 -13.24
C ILE A 32 4.54 -8.13 -13.28
N GLY A 33 4.96 -8.87 -14.31
CA GLY A 33 4.54 -10.26 -14.52
C GLY A 33 3.23 -10.38 -15.28
N GLY A 34 2.74 -11.62 -15.41
CA GLY A 34 1.43 -11.90 -15.99
C GLY A 34 0.34 -11.69 -14.95
N GLU A 35 -0.53 -10.70 -15.18
CA GLU A 35 -1.72 -10.52 -14.37
C GLU A 35 -2.50 -11.84 -14.27
N ARG A 36 -2.92 -12.20 -13.06
CA ARG A 36 -3.76 -13.36 -12.80
C ARG A 36 -4.89 -12.97 -11.86
N SER A 37 -6.01 -13.66 -12.03
CA SER A 37 -7.14 -13.52 -11.10
C SER A 37 -6.69 -13.90 -9.70
N LEU A 38 -7.01 -13.05 -8.73
CA LEU A 38 -6.83 -13.34 -7.31
C LEU A 38 -8.18 -13.70 -6.69
N PRO A 39 -8.20 -14.45 -5.58
CA PRO A 39 -9.41 -14.61 -4.79
C PRO A 39 -9.97 -13.24 -4.38
N ALA A 40 -11.30 -13.06 -4.43
CA ALA A 40 -11.94 -11.77 -4.17
C ALA A 40 -11.60 -11.19 -2.79
N GLU A 41 -11.47 -12.05 -1.77
CA GLU A 41 -11.04 -11.64 -0.42
C GLU A 41 -9.60 -11.10 -0.41
N LEU A 42 -8.70 -11.73 -1.18
CA LEU A 42 -7.32 -11.28 -1.33
C LEU A 42 -7.28 -9.90 -2.00
N GLU A 43 -7.99 -9.72 -3.12
CA GLU A 43 -8.05 -8.43 -3.81
C GLU A 43 -8.58 -7.31 -2.92
N LEU A 44 -9.66 -7.59 -2.18
CA LEU A 44 -10.27 -6.63 -1.28
C LEU A 44 -9.29 -6.19 -0.18
N LEU A 45 -8.60 -7.14 0.45
CA LEU A 45 -7.68 -6.84 1.54
C LEU A 45 -6.40 -6.14 1.05
N LEU A 46 -5.88 -6.52 -0.13
CA LEU A 46 -4.80 -5.79 -0.80
C LEU A 46 -5.21 -4.36 -1.13
N PHE A 47 -6.40 -4.16 -1.68
CA PHE A 47 -6.91 -2.82 -1.97
C PHE A 47 -7.01 -1.97 -0.70
N ARG A 48 -7.51 -2.52 0.40
CA ARG A 48 -7.60 -1.78 1.68
C ARG A 48 -6.22 -1.40 2.22
N ILE A 49 -5.18 -2.15 1.89
CA ILE A 49 -3.79 -1.78 2.20
C ILE A 49 -3.34 -0.62 1.30
N VAL A 50 -3.59 -0.67 -0.02
CA VAL A 50 -3.29 0.44 -0.94
C VAL A 50 -4.00 1.73 -0.48
N GLN A 51 -5.29 1.65 -0.22
CA GLN A 51 -6.11 2.77 0.24
C GLN A 51 -5.52 3.46 1.47
N GLU A 52 -5.15 2.67 2.48
CA GLU A 52 -4.59 3.20 3.72
C GLU A 52 -3.18 3.78 3.49
N ALA A 53 -2.36 3.14 2.66
CA ALA A 53 -1.04 3.65 2.32
C ALA A 53 -1.10 4.99 1.58
N LEU A 54 -1.97 5.13 0.58
CA LEU A 54 -2.17 6.40 -0.15
C LEU A 54 -2.78 7.49 0.73
N ASN A 55 -3.70 7.13 1.64
CA ASN A 55 -4.22 8.07 2.61
C ASN A 55 -3.13 8.57 3.58
N ASN A 56 -2.21 7.70 3.99
CA ASN A 56 -1.04 8.11 4.77
C ASN A 56 -0.13 9.06 3.98
N ILE A 57 0.09 8.79 2.68
CA ILE A 57 0.85 9.69 1.80
C ILE A 57 0.18 11.06 1.76
N ARG A 58 -1.12 11.11 1.43
CA ARG A 58 -1.92 12.34 1.37
C ARG A 58 -1.83 13.17 2.66
N ARG A 59 -1.97 12.52 3.81
CA ARG A 59 -2.10 13.23 5.10
C ARG A 59 -0.77 13.57 5.76
N HIS A 60 0.30 12.83 5.44
CA HIS A 60 1.50 12.85 6.25
C HIS A 60 2.82 12.98 5.49
N SER A 61 2.87 12.69 4.19
CA SER A 61 4.18 12.53 3.52
C SER A 61 4.85 13.84 3.14
N GLU A 62 4.11 14.89 2.74
CA GLU A 62 4.69 16.03 1.99
C GLU A 62 5.50 15.57 0.75
N ALA A 63 5.12 14.42 0.18
CA ALA A 63 5.75 13.87 -1.01
C ALA A 63 5.37 14.67 -2.26
N SER A 64 6.26 14.61 -3.26
CA SER A 64 5.97 15.09 -4.62
C SER A 64 5.57 13.94 -5.53
N ARG A 65 6.00 12.71 -5.20
CA ARG A 65 5.75 11.51 -6.00
C ARG A 65 5.38 10.31 -5.15
N ALA A 66 4.58 9.42 -5.74
CA ALA A 66 4.24 8.13 -5.19
C ALA A 66 4.29 7.04 -6.27
N TRP A 67 4.51 5.80 -5.85
CA TRP A 67 4.54 4.63 -6.72
C TRP A 67 3.76 3.50 -6.10
N ILE A 68 2.92 2.87 -6.91
CA ILE A 68 2.20 1.63 -6.60
C ILE A 68 2.75 0.57 -7.55
N THR A 69 3.25 -0.53 -7.00
CA THR A 69 3.75 -1.66 -7.80
C THR A 69 3.04 -2.93 -7.37
N ILE A 70 2.50 -3.65 -8.35
CA ILE A 70 1.85 -4.95 -8.17
C ILE A 70 2.60 -5.95 -9.03
N GLU A 71 3.25 -6.90 -8.38
CA GLU A 71 4.05 -7.93 -9.03
C GLU A 71 3.41 -9.30 -8.84
N PHE A 72 3.09 -9.95 -9.95
CA PHE A 72 2.60 -11.32 -10.00
C PHE A 72 3.78 -12.25 -10.32
N GLY A 73 4.36 -12.84 -9.27
CA GLY A 73 5.46 -13.79 -9.38
C GLY A 73 5.02 -15.25 -9.22
N ASP A 74 5.99 -16.15 -9.29
CA ASP A 74 5.76 -17.59 -9.10
C ASP A 74 5.37 -17.89 -7.64
N GLY A 75 4.11 -18.29 -7.44
CA GLY A 75 3.55 -18.66 -6.13
C GLY A 75 3.32 -17.52 -5.14
N LYS A 76 3.43 -16.24 -5.56
CA LYS A 76 3.16 -15.08 -4.70
C LYS A 76 2.79 -13.80 -5.44
N VAL A 77 2.07 -12.92 -4.77
CA VAL A 77 1.84 -11.54 -5.17
C VAL A 77 2.59 -10.59 -4.23
N ILE A 78 3.25 -9.60 -4.80
CA ILE A 78 3.89 -8.52 -4.04
C ILE A 78 3.22 -7.20 -4.40
N LEU A 79 2.70 -6.51 -3.40
CA LEU A 79 2.19 -5.14 -3.50
C LEU A 79 3.14 -4.20 -2.77
N ALA A 80 3.59 -3.14 -3.43
CA ALA A 80 4.39 -2.10 -2.81
C ALA A 80 3.79 -0.71 -3.08
N VAL A 81 3.66 0.10 -2.03
CA VAL A 81 3.33 1.53 -2.11
C VAL A 81 4.49 2.33 -1.53
N ARG A 82 5.02 3.27 -2.31
CA ARG A 82 6.18 4.09 -1.95
C ARG A 82 5.91 5.57 -2.19
N ASP A 83 6.47 6.42 -1.35
CA ASP A 83 6.54 7.87 -1.56
C ASP A 83 7.96 8.41 -1.41
N ASP A 84 8.19 9.64 -1.87
CA ASP A 84 9.45 10.38 -1.69
C ASP A 84 9.37 11.48 -0.63
N GLY A 85 8.42 11.39 0.29
CA GLY A 85 8.15 12.41 1.30
C GLY A 85 9.11 12.42 2.48
N LYS A 86 8.69 13.09 3.55
CA LYS A 86 9.49 13.32 4.76
C LYS A 86 9.73 12.07 5.61
N GLY A 87 9.01 10.97 5.37
CA GLY A 87 9.10 9.74 6.16
C GLY A 87 8.87 9.95 7.67
N PHE A 88 9.11 8.92 8.47
CA PHE A 88 8.98 8.97 9.92
C PHE A 88 9.82 7.90 10.61
N LYS A 89 10.04 8.05 11.93
CA LYS A 89 10.67 7.02 12.74
C LYS A 89 9.66 5.92 13.08
N LEU A 90 9.96 4.69 12.70
CA LEU A 90 9.19 3.52 13.10
C LEU A 90 9.50 3.14 14.56
N PRO A 91 8.52 2.60 15.31
CA PRO A 91 8.81 1.94 16.57
C PRO A 91 9.70 0.72 16.36
N LYS A 92 10.40 0.28 17.42
CA LYS A 92 11.38 -0.82 17.33
C LYS A 92 10.74 -2.15 16.90
N ARG A 93 9.47 -2.38 17.26
CA ARG A 93 8.71 -3.57 16.88
C ARG A 93 7.46 -3.16 16.13
N ILE A 94 7.10 -3.92 15.10
CA ILE A 94 5.87 -3.72 14.34
C ILE A 94 4.63 -3.89 15.25
N GLY A 95 4.68 -4.80 16.24
CA GLY A 95 3.60 -4.96 17.23
C GLY A 95 3.30 -3.72 18.07
N ASP A 96 4.24 -2.76 18.16
CA ASP A 96 4.07 -1.54 18.94
C ASP A 96 3.36 -0.41 18.14
N LEU A 97 3.01 -0.65 16.87
CA LEU A 97 2.39 0.36 16.00
C LEU A 97 1.12 0.96 16.60
N ALA A 98 0.23 0.14 17.15
CA ALA A 98 -1.01 0.62 17.76
C ALA A 98 -0.74 1.50 18.99
N SER A 99 0.12 1.02 19.90
CA SER A 99 0.53 1.77 21.10
C SER A 99 1.29 3.06 20.77
N ALA A 100 1.96 3.11 19.62
CA ALA A 100 2.61 4.31 19.10
C ALA A 100 1.66 5.24 18.32
N GLY A 101 0.34 5.00 18.35
CA GLY A 101 -0.67 5.82 17.68
C GLY A 101 -0.72 5.63 16.15
N LYS A 102 -0.07 4.61 15.60
CA LYS A 102 -0.01 4.30 14.16
C LYS A 102 -1.10 3.31 13.75
N LEU A 103 -2.36 3.64 14.07
CA LEU A 103 -3.51 2.74 13.87
C LEU A 103 -3.70 2.30 12.41
N GLY A 104 -3.45 3.18 11.45
CA GLY A 104 -3.51 2.84 10.03
C GLY A 104 -2.51 1.75 9.63
N LEU A 105 -1.27 1.85 10.14
CA LEU A 105 -0.22 0.85 9.91
C LEU A 105 -0.54 -0.48 10.62
N ALA A 106 -1.06 -0.42 11.84
CA ALA A 106 -1.51 -1.61 12.56
C ALA A 106 -2.67 -2.32 11.83
N GLY A 107 -3.62 -1.56 11.29
CA GLY A 107 -4.70 -2.10 10.48
C GLY A 107 -4.20 -2.77 9.19
N MET A 108 -3.19 -2.19 8.53
CA MET A 108 -2.56 -2.83 7.36
C MET A 108 -1.86 -4.13 7.74
N GLN A 109 -1.21 -4.18 8.92
CA GLN A 109 -0.56 -5.38 9.40
C GLN A 109 -1.56 -6.50 9.65
N GLU A 110 -2.70 -6.19 10.27
CA GLU A 110 -3.74 -7.18 10.52
C GLU A 110 -4.36 -7.70 9.22
N ARG A 111 -4.63 -6.82 8.26
CA ARG A 111 -5.13 -7.23 6.94
C ARG A 111 -4.14 -8.13 6.19
N ALA A 112 -2.85 -7.82 6.26
CA ALA A 112 -1.82 -8.69 5.70
C ALA A 112 -1.83 -10.07 6.37
N ARG A 113 -1.99 -10.12 7.70
CA ARG A 113 -2.08 -11.39 8.45
C ARG A 113 -3.30 -12.23 8.05
N LEU A 114 -4.45 -11.61 7.79
CA LEU A 114 -5.68 -12.30 7.36
C LEU A 114 -5.54 -13.02 6.02
N ILE A 115 -4.67 -12.53 5.14
CA ILE A 115 -4.36 -13.16 3.84
C ILE A 115 -3.07 -13.97 3.88
N GLU A 116 -2.62 -14.40 5.07
CA GLU A 116 -1.36 -15.13 5.27
C GLU A 116 -0.12 -14.40 4.71
N GLY A 117 -0.24 -13.08 4.55
CA GLY A 117 0.76 -12.21 3.98
C GLY A 117 1.68 -11.59 5.02
N LYS A 118 2.81 -11.09 4.54
CA LYS A 118 3.82 -10.39 5.33
C LYS A 118 3.86 -8.92 4.97
N LEU A 119 3.52 -8.06 5.92
CA LEU A 119 3.73 -6.61 5.82
C LEU A 119 5.14 -6.22 6.24
N THR A 120 5.83 -5.45 5.42
CA THR A 120 7.08 -4.77 5.73
C THR A 120 6.92 -3.27 5.53
N ILE A 121 7.30 -2.46 6.52
CA ILE A 121 7.30 -1.00 6.41
C ILE A 121 8.74 -0.51 6.56
N LYS A 122 9.18 0.30 5.62
CA LYS A 122 10.46 1.01 5.68
C LYS A 122 10.16 2.51 5.66
N SER A 123 10.62 3.23 6.66
CA SER A 123 10.52 4.68 6.72
C SER A 123 11.64 5.24 7.56
N ALA A 124 12.16 6.39 7.14
CA ALA A 124 13.10 7.17 7.91
C ALA A 124 12.91 8.66 7.61
N PRO A 125 13.24 9.57 8.54
CA PRO A 125 13.21 11.00 8.27
C PRO A 125 13.95 11.33 6.96
N THR A 126 13.30 12.12 6.11
CA THR A 126 13.75 12.59 4.80
C THR A 126 14.04 11.49 3.76
N LYS A 127 13.51 10.27 3.95
CA LYS A 127 13.73 9.13 3.03
C LYS A 127 12.43 8.55 2.45
N GLY A 128 11.31 9.21 2.67
CA GLY A 128 9.99 8.70 2.29
C GLY A 128 9.54 7.50 3.11
N THR A 129 8.49 6.86 2.64
CA THR A 129 7.98 5.60 3.19
C THR A 129 7.80 4.56 2.08
N THR A 130 7.99 3.30 2.42
CA THR A 130 7.63 2.15 1.58
C THR A 130 6.87 1.16 2.44
N VAL A 131 5.66 0.81 2.00
CA VAL A 131 4.83 -0.26 2.53
C VAL A 131 4.84 -1.38 1.51
N THR A 132 5.24 -2.58 1.93
CA THR A 132 5.27 -3.77 1.08
C THR A 132 4.46 -4.87 1.73
N VAL A 133 3.59 -5.51 0.97
CA VAL A 133 2.91 -6.75 1.36
C VAL A 133 3.30 -7.84 0.38
N GLU A 134 3.67 -9.00 0.91
CA GLU A 134 3.94 -10.22 0.14
C GLU A 134 2.95 -11.29 0.57
N VAL A 135 2.25 -11.90 -0.39
CA VAL A 135 1.19 -12.88 -0.14
C VAL A 135 1.43 -14.12 -1.00
N PRO A 136 1.53 -15.33 -0.41
CA PRO A 136 1.55 -16.58 -1.17
C PRO A 136 0.23 -16.77 -1.95
N VAL A 137 0.30 -17.30 -3.18
CA VAL A 137 -0.88 -17.60 -4.03
C VAL A 137 -0.71 -18.87 -4.84
#